data_AF-H2Z0S8-F1
#
_entry.id   AF-H2Z0S8-F1
#
_cell.length_a   1.000
_cell.length_b   1.000
_cell.length_c   1.000
_cell.angle_alpha   90.00
_cell.angle_beta   90.00
_cell.angle_gamma   90.00
#
_symmetry.space_group_name_H-M   'P 1'
#
loop_
_entity.id
_entity.type
_entity.pdbx_description
1 polymer ?
#
loop_
_entity_poly.entity_id
_entity_poly.type
_entity_poly.pdbx_seq_one_letter_code
_entity_poly.pdbx_strand_id
1 'polypeptide(L)'
;MMQEINNFQEVENFNCSRLNESLTVPVQYDIGSNDVVTSHTPPSVRDQAVPGFIHFRPYDPKGVPNALCPGVRSDSCRPSSICVGGINTNPGNSRTCGDFAGWDGLDTDRPTAEEPAGFAKSLNDVASSLLLFTRKRVS
;
A
#
# COMPACT_ATOMS: atom_id res chain seq x y z
N MET A 1 28.62 -14.95 0.70
CA MET A 1 29.07 -13.92 -0.25
C MET A 1 27.90 -13.70 -1.21
N MET A 2 27.33 -12.49 -1.20
CA MET A 2 26.10 -12.13 -1.92
C MET A 2 26.23 -12.42 -3.42
N GLN A 3 25.24 -13.09 -4.00
CA GLN A 3 25.09 -13.14 -5.45
C GLN A 3 24.42 -11.83 -5.89
N GLU A 4 25.16 -11.03 -6.65
CA GLU A 4 24.68 -9.84 -7.34
C GLU A 4 23.68 -10.28 -8.43
N ILE A 5 22.45 -9.75 -8.35
CA ILE A 5 21.42 -9.95 -9.37
C ILE A 5 21.67 -8.92 -10.47
N ASN A 6 22.33 -9.35 -11.54
CA ASN A 6 22.85 -8.50 -12.63
C ASN A 6 21.92 -8.33 -13.85
N ASN A 7 20.61 -8.55 -13.74
CA ASN A 7 19.70 -8.38 -14.88
C ASN A 7 18.58 -7.38 -14.59
N PHE A 8 18.86 -6.11 -14.86
CA PHE A 8 17.88 -5.00 -14.88
C PHE A 8 17.21 -4.79 -16.25
N GLN A 9 17.24 -5.79 -17.14
CA GLN A 9 16.69 -5.69 -18.51
C GLN A 9 15.32 -6.38 -18.73
N GLU A 10 14.64 -6.87 -17.68
CA GLU A 10 13.28 -7.45 -17.80
C GLU A 10 12.15 -6.48 -17.37
N VAL A 11 12.33 -5.16 -17.56
CA VAL A 11 11.31 -4.15 -17.17
C VAL A 11 10.34 -3.84 -18.32
N GLU A 12 9.97 -4.82 -19.15
CA GLU A 12 8.96 -4.61 -20.19
C GLU A 12 7.61 -5.27 -19.92
N ASN A 13 7.46 -6.10 -18.87
CA ASN A 13 6.15 -6.64 -18.46
C ASN A 13 6.09 -6.96 -16.96
N PHE A 14 6.33 -5.97 -16.09
CA PHE A 14 6.20 -6.21 -14.65
C PHE A 14 4.72 -6.23 -14.24
N ASN A 15 4.19 -7.41 -13.94
CA ASN A 15 2.86 -7.59 -13.39
C ASN A 15 2.88 -7.28 -11.88
N CYS A 16 2.52 -6.05 -11.50
CA CYS A 16 2.37 -5.65 -10.09
C CYS A 16 1.28 -6.43 -9.36
N SER A 17 0.42 -7.12 -10.11
CA SER A 17 -0.54 -8.10 -9.61
C SER A 17 0.12 -9.48 -9.48
N ARG A 18 1.24 -9.61 -8.74
CA ARG A 18 1.76 -10.92 -8.27
C ARG A 18 0.78 -11.57 -7.26
N LEU A 19 -0.49 -11.67 -7.65
CA LEU A 19 -1.64 -12.08 -6.85
C LEU A 19 -1.50 -13.52 -6.36
N ASN A 20 -0.77 -14.35 -7.09
CA ASN A 20 -0.50 -15.74 -6.70
C ASN A 20 0.47 -15.82 -5.50
N GLU A 21 1.13 -14.71 -5.16
CA GLU A 21 2.06 -14.61 -4.04
C GLU A 21 1.57 -13.67 -2.93
N SER A 22 0.44 -13.01 -3.16
CA SER A 22 -0.22 -12.14 -2.22
C SER A 22 -1.56 -12.75 -1.80
N LEU A 23 -2.14 -12.27 -0.70
CA LEU A 23 -3.45 -12.74 -0.23
C LEU A 23 -4.40 -11.56 -0.16
N THR A 24 -5.51 -11.64 -0.87
CA THR A 24 -6.59 -10.66 -0.77
C THR A 24 -7.84 -11.31 -0.19
N VAL A 25 -8.43 -10.68 0.82
CA VAL A 25 -9.65 -11.15 1.50
C VAL A 25 -10.68 -10.03 1.53
N PRO A 26 -11.94 -10.25 1.12
CA PRO A 26 -12.97 -9.23 1.21
C PRO A 26 -13.32 -8.92 2.67
N VAL A 27 -13.69 -7.66 2.95
CA VAL A 27 -14.14 -7.22 4.28
C VAL A 27 -15.56 -6.69 4.26
N GLN A 28 -16.14 -6.64 5.46
CA GLN A 28 -17.35 -5.86 5.75
C GLN A 28 -16.95 -4.75 6.73
N TYR A 29 -17.60 -3.60 6.61
CA TYR A 29 -17.33 -2.45 7.49
C TYR A 29 -18.39 -2.40 8.58
N ASP A 30 -17.95 -2.46 9.83
CA ASP A 30 -18.79 -2.09 10.97
C ASP A 30 -18.88 -0.56 11.12
N ILE A 31 -17.79 0.14 10.76
CA ILE A 31 -17.69 1.61 10.72
C ILE A 31 -17.01 2.01 9.41
N GLY A 32 -17.56 3.01 8.72
CA GLY A 32 -17.07 3.48 7.42
C GLY A 32 -17.70 2.73 6.24
N SER A 33 -17.13 2.91 5.05
CA SER A 33 -17.60 2.29 3.81
C SER A 33 -16.50 2.26 2.76
N ASN A 34 -16.77 1.61 1.62
CA ASN A 34 -15.90 1.70 0.44
C ASN A 34 -15.70 3.14 -0.02
N ASP A 35 -16.72 3.99 0.07
CA ASP A 35 -16.62 5.40 -0.34
C ASP A 35 -15.70 6.18 0.59
N VAL A 36 -15.74 5.90 1.90
CA VAL A 36 -14.81 6.50 2.88
C VAL A 36 -13.39 6.03 2.60
N VAL A 37 -13.15 4.72 2.40
CA VAL A 37 -11.81 4.23 2.05
C VAL A 37 -11.31 4.86 0.75
N THR A 38 -12.19 5.01 -0.23
CA THR A 38 -11.87 5.67 -1.50
C THR A 38 -11.52 7.13 -1.26
N SER A 39 -12.27 7.89 -0.45
CA SER A 39 -11.98 9.31 -0.17
C SER A 39 -10.62 9.51 0.49
N HIS A 40 -10.21 8.62 1.38
CA HIS A 40 -8.90 8.61 2.04
C HIS A 40 -7.76 8.06 1.17
N THR A 41 -8.06 7.47 0.01
CA THR A 41 -7.05 6.92 -0.89
C THR A 41 -6.36 8.04 -1.69
N PRO A 42 -5.02 8.08 -1.77
CA PRO A 42 -4.33 9.12 -2.54
C PRO A 42 -4.81 9.19 -4.00
N PRO A 43 -5.15 10.38 -4.52
CA PRO A 43 -5.77 10.53 -5.84
C PRO A 43 -4.99 9.86 -6.97
N SER A 44 -3.66 9.88 -6.93
CA SER A 44 -2.81 9.34 -8.01
C SER A 44 -2.81 7.81 -8.11
N VAL A 45 -3.30 7.10 -7.09
CA VAL A 45 -3.39 5.62 -7.09
C VAL A 45 -4.83 5.12 -6.91
N ARG A 46 -5.80 6.03 -6.82
CA ARG A 46 -7.19 5.72 -6.46
C ARG A 46 -7.86 4.75 -7.43
N ASP A 47 -7.67 4.95 -8.72
CA ASP A 47 -8.25 4.09 -9.77
C ASP A 47 -7.67 2.66 -9.77
N GLN A 48 -6.56 2.46 -9.06
CA GLN A 48 -5.86 1.19 -8.92
C GLN A 48 -5.91 0.66 -7.49
N ALA A 49 -6.79 1.20 -6.65
CA ALA A 49 -6.96 0.82 -5.26
C ALA A 49 -8.43 0.41 -5.05
N VAL A 50 -8.72 -0.87 -5.19
CA VAL A 50 -10.10 -1.37 -5.08
C VAL A 50 -10.48 -1.49 -3.61
N PRO A 51 -11.45 -0.71 -3.09
CA PRO A 51 -11.83 -0.76 -1.68
C PRO A 51 -12.59 -2.05 -1.34
N GLY A 52 -12.66 -2.37 -0.05
CA GLY A 52 -13.45 -3.50 0.46
C GLY A 52 -12.64 -4.78 0.64
N PHE A 53 -11.32 -4.67 0.75
CA PHE A 53 -10.43 -5.81 0.93
C PHE A 53 -9.35 -5.56 1.99
N ILE A 54 -8.78 -6.63 2.52
CA ILE A 54 -7.45 -6.61 3.12
C ILE A 54 -6.51 -7.32 2.15
N HIS A 55 -5.41 -6.68 1.78
CA HIS A 55 -4.41 -7.22 0.87
C HIS A 55 -3.07 -7.40 1.60
N PHE A 56 -2.64 -8.63 1.80
CA PHE A 56 -1.35 -8.99 2.39
C PHE A 56 -0.29 -9.16 1.31
N ARG A 57 0.91 -8.62 1.56
CA ARG A 57 2.09 -8.72 0.70
C ARG A 57 1.87 -8.22 -0.75
N PRO A 58 1.32 -7.01 -0.96
CA PRO A 58 1.31 -6.37 -2.29
C PRO A 58 2.75 -6.04 -2.74
N TYR A 59 2.97 -5.90 -4.05
CA TYR A 59 4.30 -5.68 -4.61
C TYR A 59 4.40 -4.45 -5.47
N ASP A 60 5.55 -3.79 -5.43
CA ASP A 60 5.92 -2.74 -6.38
C ASP A 60 6.49 -3.33 -7.70
N PRO A 61 6.76 -2.49 -8.72
CA PRO A 61 7.37 -2.87 -9.99
C PRO A 61 8.74 -3.54 -9.93
N LYS A 62 9.41 -3.50 -8.78
CA LYS A 62 10.71 -4.13 -8.55
C LYS A 62 10.55 -5.45 -7.81
N GLY A 63 9.31 -5.88 -7.54
CA GLY A 63 9.00 -7.08 -6.77
C GLY A 63 9.26 -6.93 -5.28
N VAL A 64 9.33 -5.69 -4.78
CA VAL A 64 9.56 -5.40 -3.38
C VAL A 64 8.22 -5.28 -2.64
N PRO A 65 8.00 -6.07 -1.57
CA PRO A 65 6.69 -6.11 -0.92
C PRO A 65 6.49 -5.02 0.14
N ASN A 66 5.28 -4.46 0.18
CA ASN A 66 4.72 -3.90 1.41
C ASN A 66 4.05 -5.01 2.24
N ALA A 67 3.82 -4.79 3.53
CA ALA A 67 3.28 -5.85 4.39
C ALA A 67 1.76 -6.01 4.24
N LEU A 68 1.01 -4.90 4.28
CA LEU A 68 -0.44 -4.93 4.43
C LEU A 68 -1.11 -3.69 3.84
N CYS A 69 -2.14 -3.85 3.02
CA CYS A 69 -3.06 -2.78 2.64
C CYS A 69 -4.38 -2.96 3.41
N PRO A 70 -4.69 -2.06 4.36
CA PRO A 70 -5.95 -2.11 5.09
C PRO A 70 -7.06 -1.45 4.25
N GLY A 71 -8.17 -2.14 4.04
CA GLY A 71 -9.36 -1.60 3.36
C GLY A 71 -9.29 -1.59 1.83
N VAL A 72 -8.12 -1.82 1.21
CA VAL A 72 -7.95 -1.83 -0.25
C VAL A 72 -7.19 -3.04 -0.76
N ARG A 73 -7.57 -3.51 -1.96
CA ARG A 73 -6.71 -4.30 -2.83
C ARG A 73 -5.93 -3.36 -3.72
N SER A 74 -4.61 -3.31 -3.51
CA SER A 74 -3.70 -2.65 -4.43
C SER A 74 -3.61 -3.43 -5.75
N ASP A 75 -4.21 -2.89 -6.80
CA ASP A 75 -3.92 -3.23 -8.20
C ASP A 75 -2.85 -2.27 -8.78
N SER A 76 -2.37 -1.34 -7.94
CA SER A 76 -1.38 -0.33 -8.26
C SER A 76 0.05 -0.86 -8.19
N CYS A 77 0.88 -0.34 -9.07
CA CYS A 77 2.33 -0.46 -9.02
C CYS A 77 3.00 0.49 -8.00
N ARG A 78 2.26 1.06 -7.05
CA ARG A 78 2.83 1.84 -5.95
C ARG A 78 2.12 1.54 -4.62
N PRO A 79 2.21 0.29 -4.13
CA PRO A 79 1.56 -0.09 -2.87
C PRO A 79 2.01 0.75 -1.68
N SER A 80 3.22 1.33 -1.72
CA SER A 80 3.73 2.23 -0.68
C SER A 80 2.85 3.45 -0.37
N SER A 81 1.97 3.86 -1.30
CA SER A 81 1.04 4.98 -1.07
C SER A 81 -0.24 4.59 -0.33
N ILE A 82 -0.59 3.30 -0.33
CA ILE A 82 -1.86 2.81 0.22
C ILE A 82 -1.69 1.74 1.30
N CYS A 83 -0.54 1.09 1.34
CA CYS A 83 -0.22 -0.02 2.23
C CYS A 83 0.81 0.41 3.28
N VAL A 84 0.94 -0.39 4.33
CA VAL A 84 1.81 -0.16 5.48
C VAL A 84 2.81 -1.30 5.62
N GLY A 85 3.92 -1.02 6.29
CA GLY A 85 5.04 -1.91 6.52
C GLY A 85 5.68 -2.40 5.23
N GLY A 86 6.71 -3.22 5.38
CA GLY A 86 7.44 -3.82 4.26
C GLY A 86 8.92 -3.57 4.35
N ILE A 87 9.63 -4.02 3.33
CA ILE A 87 11.04 -3.68 3.15
C ILE A 87 11.13 -2.44 2.26
N ASN A 88 12.20 -1.65 2.40
CA ASN A 88 12.34 -0.43 1.63
C ASN A 88 12.32 -0.73 0.12
N THR A 89 11.24 -0.31 -0.55
CA THR A 89 10.99 -0.45 -2.00
C THR A 89 11.92 0.43 -2.83
N ASN A 90 12.59 1.41 -2.21
CA ASN A 90 13.53 2.28 -2.89
C ASN A 90 14.78 2.55 -2.02
N PRO A 91 15.86 1.74 -2.19
CA PRO A 91 17.10 1.87 -1.41
C PRO A 91 17.76 3.27 -1.46
N GLY A 92 17.44 4.10 -2.47
CA GLY A 92 17.94 5.47 -2.61
C GLY A 92 16.98 6.57 -2.13
N ASN A 93 15.77 6.22 -1.66
CA ASN A 93 14.80 7.18 -1.14
C ASN A 93 14.38 6.77 0.27
N SER A 94 14.94 7.45 1.27
CA SER A 94 14.61 7.20 2.68
C SER A 94 13.15 7.52 3.01
N ARG A 95 12.46 8.31 2.20
CA ARG A 95 11.07 8.72 2.46
C ARG A 95 10.06 7.60 2.32
N THR A 96 10.35 6.60 1.50
CA THR A 96 9.51 5.39 1.37
C THR A 96 9.83 4.32 2.41
N CYS A 97 10.78 4.59 3.32
CA CYS A 97 11.22 3.65 4.34
C CYS A 97 10.57 3.98 5.70
N GLY A 98 9.76 3.06 6.21
CA GLY A 98 9.12 3.17 7.51
C GLY A 98 7.81 2.37 7.57
N ASP A 99 7.18 2.35 8.74
CA ASP A 99 5.96 1.56 8.97
C ASP A 99 4.76 2.07 8.15
N PHE A 100 4.72 3.35 7.78
CA PHE A 100 3.72 3.88 6.85
C PHE A 100 4.22 4.04 5.41
N ALA A 101 5.36 3.41 5.09
CA ALA A 101 5.94 3.37 3.76
C ALA A 101 6.06 4.78 3.12
N GLY A 102 5.60 4.96 1.89
CA GLY A 102 5.69 6.23 1.15
C GLY A 102 4.54 7.19 1.46
N TRP A 103 4.20 7.34 2.74
CA TRP A 103 3.05 8.12 3.21
C TRP A 103 3.11 9.59 2.81
N ASP A 104 4.30 10.16 2.67
CA ASP A 104 4.55 11.57 2.34
C ASP A 104 4.51 11.84 0.82
N GLY A 105 4.36 10.79 0.00
CA GLY A 105 4.19 10.92 -1.45
C GLY A 105 5.44 11.48 -2.15
N LEU A 106 5.24 12.52 -2.95
CA LEU A 106 6.30 13.29 -3.62
C LEU A 106 6.48 14.66 -2.93
N ASP A 107 7.63 15.31 -3.12
CA ASP A 107 7.94 16.64 -2.54
C ASP A 107 6.92 17.73 -2.89
N THR A 108 6.20 17.56 -3.99
CA THR A 108 5.15 18.44 -4.49
C THR A 108 3.79 18.17 -3.88
N ASP A 109 3.60 17.02 -3.25
CA ASP A 109 2.33 16.63 -2.64
C ASP A 109 2.11 17.46 -1.37
N ARG A 110 0.88 17.97 -1.22
CA ARG A 110 0.47 18.86 -0.13
C ARG A 110 -0.83 18.32 0.50
N PRO A 111 -0.78 17.20 1.24
CA PRO A 111 -1.95 16.69 1.94
C PRO A 111 -2.37 17.64 3.06
N THR A 112 -3.65 17.63 3.42
CA THR A 112 -4.16 18.32 4.61
C THR A 112 -4.34 17.33 5.76
N ALA A 113 -4.91 17.79 6.87
CA ALA A 113 -5.27 16.90 7.96
C ALA A 113 -6.26 15.83 7.49
N GLU A 114 -7.27 16.21 6.71
CA GLU A 114 -8.37 15.33 6.28
C GLU A 114 -8.17 14.76 4.87
N GLU A 115 -7.54 15.49 3.95
CA GLU A 115 -7.51 15.14 2.53
C GLU A 115 -6.12 14.65 2.08
N PRO A 116 -6.05 13.52 1.35
CA PRO A 116 -4.82 13.08 0.72
C PRO A 116 -4.50 13.94 -0.51
N ALA A 117 -3.24 13.92 -0.96
CA ALA A 117 -2.81 14.68 -2.14
C ALA A 117 -1.79 13.89 -2.96
N GLY A 118 -1.98 13.83 -4.28
CA GLY A 118 -1.07 13.10 -5.17
C GLY A 118 -0.90 11.64 -4.72
N PHE A 119 0.31 11.28 -4.30
CA PHE A 119 0.66 9.97 -3.76
C PHE A 119 0.70 9.90 -2.23
N ALA A 120 0.50 11.04 -1.56
CA ALA A 120 0.54 11.18 -0.11
C ALA A 120 -0.81 10.89 0.54
N LYS A 121 -0.76 10.30 1.75
CA LYS A 121 -1.92 10.10 2.64
C LYS A 121 -2.26 11.41 3.38
N SER A 122 -3.48 11.50 3.93
CA SER A 122 -3.84 12.61 4.80
C SER A 122 -3.03 12.56 6.11
N LEU A 123 -2.81 13.71 6.75
CA LEU A 123 -2.01 13.73 7.98
C LEU A 123 -2.70 13.00 9.14
N ASN A 124 -4.04 12.99 9.19
CA ASN A 124 -4.78 12.24 10.21
C ASN A 124 -4.63 10.72 10.03
N ASP A 125 -4.61 10.23 8.79
CA ASP A 125 -4.38 8.80 8.53
C ASP A 125 -2.98 8.37 8.97
N VAL A 126 -1.98 9.24 8.77
CA VAL A 126 -0.59 9.01 9.19
C VAL A 126 -0.40 9.22 10.70
N ALA A 127 -1.23 10.03 11.35
CA ALA A 127 -1.24 10.18 12.81
C ALA A 127 -2.05 9.08 13.52
N SER A 128 -2.68 8.17 12.77
CA SER A 128 -3.51 7.10 13.30
C SER A 128 -2.70 5.83 13.60
N SER A 129 -3.37 4.81 14.13
CA SER A 129 -2.78 3.49 14.38
C SER A 129 -3.62 2.39 13.75
N LEU A 130 -2.95 1.38 13.19
CA LEU A 130 -3.62 0.19 12.66
C LEU A 130 -3.69 -0.89 13.74
N LEU A 131 -4.90 -1.26 14.14
CA LEU A 131 -5.15 -2.31 15.13
C LEU A 131 -5.53 -3.62 14.42
N LEU A 132 -4.82 -4.72 14.73
CA LEU A 132 -5.08 -6.03 14.16
C LEU A 132 -5.76 -6.94 15.18
N PHE A 133 -6.95 -7.42 14.84
CA PHE A 133 -7.74 -8.30 15.69
C PHE A 133 -7.80 -9.71 15.09
N THR A 134 -7.79 -10.72 15.95
CA THR A 134 -7.99 -12.11 15.54
C THR A 134 -9.18 -12.69 16.29
N ARG A 135 -9.93 -13.57 15.61
CA ARG A 135 -11.04 -14.31 16.21
C ARG A 135 -10.80 -15.80 16.01
N LYS A 136 -10.66 -16.54 17.10
CA LYS A 136 -10.62 -18.00 17.05
C LYS A 136 -11.98 -18.50 16.56
N ARG A 137 -11.99 -19.37 15.54
CA ARG A 137 -13.23 -20.08 15.17
C ARG A 137 -13.52 -21.08 16.30
N VAL A 138 -14.70 -20.96 16.91
CA VAL A 138 -15.23 -22.01 17.77
C VAL A 138 -15.81 -23.05 16.82
N SER A 139 -15.14 -24.20 16.74
CA SER A 139 -15.60 -25.39 16.00
C SER A 139 -16.63 -26.16 16.80
#